data_AF-A0A4Y7L9N6-F1
#
_entry.id   AF-A0A4Y7L9N6-F1
#
_cell.length_a   1.000
_cell.length_b   1.000
_cell.length_c   1.000
_cell.angle_alpha   90.00
_cell.angle_beta   90.00
_cell.angle_gamma   90.00
#
_symmetry.space_group_name_H-M   'P 1'
#
loop_
_entity.id
_entity.type
_entity.pdbx_description
1 polymer ?
#
loop_
_entity_poly.entity_id
_entity_poly.type
_entity_poly.pdbx_seq_one_letter_code
_entity_poly.pdbx_strand_id
1 'polypeptide(L)'
;MVVVSNVIKVKEEKPIEEEPNSRIDIKVASYHGNGNRVGFRIKRNARMGKLMQAYCEALKIDITSIKFILDGKQIKQEHTADQVIFL
;
A
#
# COMPACT_ATOMS: atom_id res chain seq x y z
N MET A 1 -12.28 17.08 3.42
CA MET A 1 -11.02 17.11 2.64
C MET A 1 -10.63 15.66 2.36
N VAL A 2 -10.82 15.17 1.14
CA VAL A 2 -10.44 13.78 0.79
C VAL A 2 -8.98 13.81 0.36
N VAL A 3 -8.08 13.29 1.19
CA VAL A 3 -6.66 13.16 0.81
C VAL A 3 -6.54 11.89 -0.03
N VAL A 4 -6.14 12.04 -1.29
CA VAL A 4 -5.81 10.89 -2.15
C VAL A 4 -4.34 10.55 -1.89
N SER A 5 -4.05 9.32 -1.46
CA SER A 5 -2.68 8.81 -1.41
C SER A 5 -2.43 7.89 -2.59
N ASN A 6 -1.41 8.21 -3.37
CA ASN A 6 -0.94 7.36 -4.45
C ASN A 6 0.02 6.33 -3.85
N VAL A 7 -0.31 5.06 -3.98
CA VAL A 7 0.64 3.98 -3.72
C VAL A 7 1.63 3.98 -4.88
N ILE A 8 2.86 4.44 -4.64
CA ILE A 8 3.89 4.54 -5.67
C ILE A 8 4.75 3.29 -5.63
N LYS A 9 4.50 2.42 -6.60
CA LYS A 9 5.41 1.38 -7.11
C LYS A 9 5.70 0.24 -6.13
N VAL A 10 5.09 -0.91 -6.42
CA VAL A 10 5.60 -2.19 -5.94
C VAL A 10 6.89 -2.50 -6.70
N LYS A 11 7.97 -2.79 -5.98
CA LYS A 11 9.20 -3.28 -6.61
C LYS A 11 9.33 -4.77 -6.24
N GLU A 12 9.06 -5.65 -7.19
CA GLU A 12 9.39 -7.06 -7.06
C GLU A 12 10.91 -7.23 -7.21
N GLU A 13 11.60 -7.68 -6.16
CA GLU A 13 13.00 -8.10 -6.27
C GLU A 13 13.07 -9.52 -6.86
N LYS A 14 13.02 -9.62 -8.20
CA LYS A 14 13.24 -10.83 -9.03
C LYS A 14 12.31 -12.03 -8.71
N PRO A 15 12.05 -12.92 -9.68
CA PRO A 15 11.20 -14.09 -9.43
C PRO A 15 11.99 -15.10 -8.59
N ILE A 16 11.80 -15.07 -7.27
CA ILE A 16 12.36 -16.06 -6.35
C ILE A 16 11.19 -16.94 -5.92
N GLU A 17 10.81 -17.85 -6.82
CA GLU A 17 9.82 -18.92 -6.66
C GLU A 17 8.42 -18.49 -6.15
N GLU A 18 7.36 -19.15 -6.60
CA GLU A 18 5.98 -18.88 -6.15
C GLU A 18 5.76 -19.41 -4.73
N GLU A 19 6.60 -18.96 -3.79
CA GLU A 19 6.54 -19.30 -2.39
C GLU A 19 5.38 -18.48 -1.76
N PRO A 20 4.34 -19.13 -1.21
CA PRO A 20 3.18 -18.44 -0.62
C PRO A 20 3.53 -17.54 0.59
N ASN A 21 4.78 -17.60 1.07
CA ASN A 21 5.31 -16.77 2.15
C ASN A 21 6.23 -15.64 1.68
N SER A 22 6.40 -15.44 0.38
CA SER A 22 7.18 -14.35 -0.18
C SER A 22 6.65 -12.98 0.25
N ARG A 23 7.56 -12.01 0.34
CA ARG A 23 7.27 -10.63 0.76
C ARG A 23 7.51 -9.67 -0.39
N ILE A 24 6.75 -8.59 -0.42
CA ILE A 24 6.84 -7.53 -1.41
C ILE A 24 7.12 -6.20 -0.72
N ASP A 25 7.86 -5.33 -1.40
CA ASP A 25 8.12 -3.97 -0.95
C ASP A 25 7.13 -3.01 -1.62
N ILE A 26 6.30 -2.37 -0.81
CA ILE A 26 5.30 -1.37 -1.22
C ILE A 26 5.73 -0.01 -0.68
N LYS A 27 5.70 1.03 -1.52
CA LYS A 27 5.87 2.42 -1.07
C LYS A 27 4.56 3.19 -1.20
N VAL A 28 4.16 3.86 -0.14
CA VAL A 28 2.98 4.74 -0.10
C VAL A 28 3.46 6.18 -0.11
N ALA A 29 2.89 7.00 -0.99
CA ALA A 29 3.17 8.43 -1.05
C ALA A 29 1.87 9.24 -0.91
N SER A 30 1.95 10.34 -0.17
CA SER A 30 0.86 11.32 -0.12
C SER A 30 0.91 12.22 -1.36
N TYR A 31 -0.24 12.45 -2.01
CA TYR A 31 -0.35 13.36 -3.16
C TYR A 31 -0.24 14.84 -2.77
N HIS A 32 -0.57 15.18 -1.53
CA HIS A 32 -0.84 16.55 -1.10
C HIS A 32 0.22 17.15 -0.15
N GLY A 33 1.35 16.46 0.06
CA GLY A 33 2.44 16.91 0.93
C GLY A 33 3.80 16.94 0.24
N ASN A 34 4.87 17.15 1.01
CA ASN A 34 6.28 17.24 0.58
C ASN A 34 6.87 15.98 -0.09
N GLY A 35 6.03 15.07 -0.60
CA GLY A 35 6.47 13.83 -1.20
C GLY A 35 6.96 12.80 -0.19
N ASN A 36 6.52 12.89 1.09
CA ASN A 36 6.84 11.88 2.10
C ASN A 36 6.41 10.49 1.59
N ARG A 37 7.38 9.58 1.54
CA ARG A 37 7.19 8.19 1.11
C ARG A 37 7.47 7.27 2.28
N VAL A 38 6.51 6.41 2.60
CA VAL A 38 6.68 5.38 3.61
C VAL A 38 6.80 4.04 2.90
N GLY A 39 7.89 3.32 3.16
CA GLY A 39 8.11 1.96 2.64
C GLY A 39 7.60 0.91 3.61
N PHE A 40 6.96 -0.12 3.08
CA PHE A 40 6.46 -1.28 3.82
C PHE A 40 6.94 -2.55 3.13
N ARG A 41 7.32 -3.53 3.95
CA ARG A 41 7.60 -4.90 3.49
C ARG A 41 6.54 -5.84 4.06
N ILE A 42 5.68 -6.37 3.21
CA ILE A 42 4.54 -7.21 3.64
C ILE A 42 4.49 -8.53 2.88
N LYS A 43 3.90 -9.57 3.48
CA LYS A 43 3.68 -10.85 2.79
C LYS A 43 2.64 -10.69 1.68
N ARG A 44 2.76 -11.45 0.59
CA ARG A 44 1.79 -11.44 -0.54
C ARG A 44 0.35 -11.71 -0.09
N ASN A 45 0.15 -12.64 0.86
CA ASN A 45 -1.18 -12.97 1.39
C ASN A 45 -1.69 -12.00 2.48
N ALA A 46 -0.92 -11.00 2.89
CA ALA A 46 -1.34 -10.06 3.92
C ALA A 46 -2.42 -9.12 3.39
N ARG A 47 -3.44 -8.83 4.22
CA ARG A 47 -4.46 -7.82 3.91
C ARG A 47 -3.88 -6.41 3.93
N MET A 48 -4.30 -5.58 3.00
CA MET A 48 -3.86 -4.19 2.87
C MET A 48 -4.30 -3.31 4.05
N GLY A 49 -5.37 -3.68 4.76
CA GLY A 49 -5.84 -2.96 5.95
C GLY A 49 -4.77 -2.73 7.02
N LYS A 50 -3.85 -3.70 7.23
CA LYS A 50 -2.73 -3.53 8.19
C LYS A 50 -1.77 -2.42 7.78
N LEU A 51 -1.42 -2.36 6.50
CA LEU A 51 -0.54 -1.34 5.95
C LEU A 51 -1.23 0.03 6.01
N MET A 52 -2.51 0.10 5.62
CA MET A 52 -3.29 1.32 5.68
C MET A 52 -3.38 1.88 7.09
N GLN A 53 -3.70 1.03 8.07
CA GLN A 53 -3.78 1.42 9.47
C GLN A 53 -2.43 1.92 9.99
N ALA A 54 -1.34 1.18 9.77
CA ALA A 54 0.01 1.58 10.20
C ALA A 54 0.43 2.91 9.57
N TYR A 55 0.12 3.14 8.29
CA TYR A 55 0.37 4.42 7.62
C TYR A 55 -0.42 5.57 8.26
N CYS A 56 -1.71 5.34 8.54
CA CYS A 56 -2.58 6.35 9.13
C CYS A 56 -2.16 6.69 10.56
N GLU A 57 -1.82 5.68 11.37
CA GLU A 57 -1.32 5.85 12.74
C GLU A 57 0.00 6.62 12.77
N ALA A 58 0.94 6.31 11.87
CA ALA A 58 2.24 6.99 11.79
C ALA A 58 2.12 8.47 11.45
N LEU A 59 1.12 8.85 10.65
CA LEU A 59 0.88 10.23 10.23
C LEU A 59 -0.22 10.93 11.04
N LYS A 60 -0.83 10.23 12.02
CA LYS A 60 -1.98 10.70 12.83
C LYS A 60 -3.14 11.23 11.96
N ILE A 61 -3.42 10.52 10.87
CA ILE A 61 -4.53 10.82 9.97
C ILE A 61 -5.64 9.79 10.17
N ASP A 62 -6.89 10.21 9.99
CA ASP A 62 -8.04 9.31 10.05
C ASP A 62 -8.09 8.45 8.78
N ILE A 63 -8.22 7.13 8.93
CA ILE A 63 -8.34 6.19 7.81
C ILE A 63 -9.54 6.47 6.90
N THR A 64 -10.60 7.08 7.42
CA THR A 64 -11.79 7.48 6.66
C THR A 64 -11.56 8.75 5.82
N SER A 65 -10.53 9.54 6.16
CA SER A 65 -10.19 10.79 5.48
C SER A 65 -9.28 10.60 4.26
N ILE A 66 -8.80 9.37 4.03
CA ILE A 66 -7.81 9.02 3.02
C ILE A 66 -8.32 7.94 2.07
N LYS A 67 -7.96 8.06 0.79
CA LYS A 67 -8.17 6.99 -0.21
C LYS A 67 -6.82 6.50 -0.71
N PHE A 68 -6.61 5.19 -0.63
CA PHE A 68 -5.44 4.53 -1.21
C PHE A 68 -5.75 4.17 -2.66
N ILE A 69 -4.96 4.71 -3.59
CA ILE A 69 -5.14 4.50 -5.03
C ILE A 69 -3.84 3.97 -5.63
N LEU A 70 -3.97 2.98 -6.51
CA LEU A 70 -2.90 2.45 -7.35
C LEU A 70 -3.41 2.41 -8.79
N ASP A 71 -2.67 3.04 -9.70
CA ASP A 71 -3.00 3.09 -11.13
C ASP A 71 -4.47 3.46 -11.43
N GLY A 72 -5.00 4.44 -10.67
CA GLY A 72 -6.38 4.92 -10.80
C GLY A 72 -7.44 4.02 -10.15
N LYS A 73 -7.07 2.84 -9.64
CA LYS A 73 -7.95 1.92 -8.93
C LYS A 73 -7.85 2.11 -7.42
N GLN A 74 -9.01 2.18 -6.76
CA GLN A 74 -9.06 2.24 -5.31
C GLN A 74 -8.71 0.89 -4.70
N ILE A 75 -7.75 0.89 -3.77
CA ILE A 75 -7.44 -0.26 -2.95
C ILE A 75 -8.35 -0.25 -1.73
N LYS A 76 -8.91 -1.41 -1.39
CA LYS A 76 -9.72 -1.59 -0.17
C LYS A 76 -8.97 -2.44 0.87
N GLN A 77 -9.45 -2.42 2.11
CA GLN A 77 -8.78 -3.09 3.24
C GLN A 77 -8.80 -4.61 3.12
N GLU A 78 -9.81 -5.16 2.46
CA GLU A 78 -10.02 -6.58 2.20
C GLU A 78 -9.08 -7.16 1.13
N HIS A 79 -8.52 -6.32 0.25
CA HIS A 79 -7.57 -6.78 -0.76
C HIS A 79 -6.30 -7.31 -0.10
N THR A 80 -5.70 -8.34 -0.71
CA THR A 80 -4.36 -8.80 -0.34
C THR A 80 -3.29 -8.01 -1.09
N ALA A 81 -2.08 -8.04 -0.55
CA ALA A 81 -0.89 -7.46 -1.16
C ALA A 81 -0.65 -8.02 -2.57
N ASP A 82 -0.91 -9.31 -2.77
CA ASP A 82 -0.81 -9.97 -4.07
C ASP A 82 -1.85 -9.46 -5.06
N GLN A 83 -3.11 -9.35 -4.65
CA GLN A 83 -4.19 -8.86 -5.51
C GLN A 83 -3.93 -7.46 -6.02
N VAL A 84 -3.39 -6.56 -5.18
CA VAL A 84 -3.11 -5.18 -5.60
C VAL A 84 -1.94 -5.06 -6.56
N ILE A 85 -1.00 -6.01 -6.62
CA ILE A 85 0.09 -5.97 -7.62
C ILE A 85 -0.44 -6.14 -9.03
N PHE A 86 -1.53 -6.89 -9.19
CA PHE A 86 -2.11 -7.21 -10.51
C PHE A 86 -3.28 -6.29 -10.89
N LEU A 87 -3.57 -5.24 -10.10
CA LEU A 87 -4.59 -4.24 -10.41
C LEU A 87 -4.05 -3.19 -11.38
#